data_AF-A0A7C2Q4C7-F1
#
_entry.id   AF-A0A7C2Q4C7-F1
#
_cell.length_a   1.000
_cell.length_b   1.000
_cell.length_c   1.000
_cell.angle_alpha   90.00
_cell.angle_beta   90.00
_cell.angle_gamma   90.00
#
_symmetry.space_group_name_H-M   'P 1'
#
loop_
_entity.id
_entity.type
_entity.pdbx_description
1 polymer ?
#
loop_
_entity_poly.entity_id
_entity_poly.type
_entity_poly.pdbx_seq_one_letter_code
_entity_poly.pdbx_strand_id
1 'polypeptide(L)'
;MLPLLTRRQFCQALGAGLLVLLFRDVRALQESGRRMEAQPWPREISAWLHIGEDGLVTVYTGKVEVGQNIRTSLTQVVAEELHVPIERIRLVMGDTDLTPFDMGTFGSRTTPTMAAHLRRVAAATRELLLDLAAEQWKVERATVEIADGKVRHAASGRSQDIGELTRGQKLSRPIPDTVALTPPAQWRILGTSVPK
;
A
#
# COMPACT_ATOMS: atom_id res chain seq x y z
N MET A 1 -28.45 -14.87 40.90
CA MET A 1 -27.94 -13.56 41.36
C MET A 1 -26.50 -13.78 41.82
N LEU A 2 -25.50 -13.47 40.98
CA LEU A 2 -24.09 -13.69 41.35
C LEU A 2 -23.70 -12.66 42.43
N PRO A 3 -23.08 -13.08 43.54
CA PRO A 3 -22.71 -12.17 44.62
C PRO A 3 -21.67 -11.16 44.12
N LEU A 4 -21.88 -9.88 44.42
CA LEU A 4 -20.93 -8.81 44.12
C LEU A 4 -19.64 -9.07 44.91
N LEU A 5 -18.59 -9.51 44.22
CA LEU A 5 -17.27 -9.72 44.82
C LEU A 5 -16.73 -8.40 45.37
N THR A 6 -16.25 -8.41 46.61
CA THR A 6 -15.56 -7.25 47.19
C THR A 6 -14.16 -7.11 46.57
N ARG A 7 -13.61 -5.89 46.55
CA ARG A 7 -12.28 -5.59 45.98
C ARG A 7 -11.18 -6.52 46.53
N ARG A 8 -11.24 -6.84 47.82
CA ARG A 8 -10.29 -7.75 48.48
C ARG A 8 -10.45 -9.20 47.98
N GLN A 9 -11.68 -9.68 47.82
CA GLN A 9 -11.94 -11.03 47.33
C GLN A 9 -11.53 -11.19 45.86
N PHE A 10 -11.70 -10.15 45.04
CA PHE A 10 -11.22 -10.14 43.66
C PHE A 10 -9.69 -10.28 43.58
N CYS A 11 -8.93 -9.49 44.35
CA CYS A 11 -7.46 -9.60 44.36
C CYS A 11 -6.98 -10.94 44.95
N GLN A 12 -7.71 -11.52 45.90
CA GLN A 12 -7.39 -12.84 46.45
C GLN A 12 -7.65 -13.97 45.45
N ALA A 13 -8.69 -13.86 44.63
CA ALA A 13 -9.03 -14.86 43.62
C ALA A 13 -8.05 -14.87 42.42
N LEU A 14 -7.43 -13.73 42.09
CA LEU A 14 -6.43 -13.63 41.01
C LEU A 14 -5.00 -14.03 41.43
N GLY A 15 -4.72 -14.23 42.72
CA GLY A 15 -3.38 -14.53 43.22
C GLY A 15 -2.33 -13.45 42.88
N ALA A 16 -1.05 -13.83 42.83
CA ALA A 16 0.07 -12.96 42.45
C ALA A 16 0.19 -12.73 40.92
N GLY A 17 -0.94 -12.74 40.21
CA GLY A 17 -1.00 -12.54 38.77
C GLY A 17 -0.94 -11.06 38.37
N LEU A 18 -0.42 -10.78 37.17
CA LEU A 18 -0.42 -9.45 36.57
C LEU A 18 -1.78 -9.15 35.94
N LEU A 19 -2.47 -8.11 36.43
CA LEU A 19 -3.69 -7.58 35.84
C LEU A 19 -3.36 -6.30 35.05
N VAL A 20 -3.46 -6.34 33.73
CA VAL A 20 -3.33 -5.16 32.87
C VAL A 20 -4.72 -4.65 32.51
N LEU A 21 -5.08 -3.47 32.99
CA LEU A 21 -6.33 -2.79 32.66
C LEU A 21 -6.03 -1.64 31.71
N LEU A 22 -6.58 -1.70 30.50
CA LEU A 22 -6.53 -0.61 29.53
C LEU A 22 -7.82 0.21 29.64
N PHE A 23 -7.70 1.44 30.13
CA PHE A 23 -8.78 2.41 30.10
C PHE A 23 -8.61 3.29 28.87
N ARG A 24 -9.59 3.27 27.94
CA ARG A 24 -9.72 4.32 26.92
C ARG A 24 -10.62 5.41 27.48
N ASP A 25 -10.13 6.64 27.48
CA ASP A 25 -10.96 7.81 27.80
C ASP A 25 -11.99 8.01 26.67
N VAL A 26 -13.24 7.65 26.95
CA VAL A 26 -14.35 7.76 26.00
C VAL A 26 -14.69 9.22 25.68
N ARG A 27 -14.26 10.18 26.52
CA ARG A 27 -14.42 11.62 26.25
C ARG A 27 -13.51 12.11 25.13
N ALA A 28 -12.42 11.39 24.85
CA ALA A 28 -11.57 11.64 23.70
C ALA A 28 -12.20 11.25 22.35
N LEU A 29 -13.38 10.60 22.34
CA LEU A 29 -14.08 10.21 21.11
C LEU A 29 -15.03 11.28 20.57
N GLN A 30 -15.35 12.34 21.34
CA GLN A 30 -16.20 13.43 20.87
C GLN A 30 -15.33 14.56 20.29
N GLU A 31 -14.89 14.37 19.04
CA GLU A 31 -13.94 15.26 18.35
C GLU A 31 -14.64 16.18 17.35
N SER A 32 -15.35 17.21 17.81
CA SER A 32 -15.55 18.41 16.98
C SER A 32 -14.48 19.44 17.35
N GLY A 33 -13.52 19.68 16.46
CA GLY A 33 -12.57 20.80 16.57
C GLY A 33 -11.14 20.47 17.04
N ARG A 34 -10.77 19.20 17.23
CA ARG A 34 -9.35 18.85 17.39
C ARG A 34 -8.62 19.09 16.06
N ARG A 35 -7.52 19.86 16.10
CA ARG A 35 -6.52 19.82 15.01
C ARG A 35 -6.04 18.37 14.95
N MET A 36 -6.40 17.66 13.88
CA MET A 36 -5.88 16.33 13.60
C MET A 36 -4.35 16.45 13.63
N GLU A 37 -3.68 15.85 14.62
CA GLU A 37 -2.24 15.68 14.53
C GLU A 37 -1.97 14.91 13.25
N ALA A 38 -1.02 15.41 12.45
CA ALA A 38 -0.67 14.77 11.18
C ALA A 38 -0.04 13.41 11.49
N GLN A 39 -0.86 12.36 11.48
CA GLN A 39 -0.40 10.98 11.52
C GLN A 39 0.53 10.77 10.32
N PRO A 40 1.81 10.42 10.53
CA PRO A 40 2.71 10.18 9.42
C PRO A 40 2.22 8.97 8.63
N TRP A 41 2.23 9.08 7.30
CA TRP A 41 1.92 7.95 6.44
C TRP A 41 2.91 6.79 6.64
N PRO A 42 2.45 5.52 6.61
CA PRO A 42 3.33 4.38 6.62
C PRO A 42 4.39 4.48 5.54
N ARG A 43 5.63 4.18 5.91
CA ARG A 43 6.78 4.25 4.99
C ARG A 43 7.11 2.92 4.34
N GLU A 44 6.39 1.84 4.64
CA GLU A 44 6.63 0.51 4.07
C GLU A 44 5.76 0.29 2.82
N ILE A 45 6.34 -0.30 1.76
CA ILE A 45 5.60 -0.65 0.53
C ILE A 45 4.38 -1.52 0.84
N SER A 46 4.54 -2.52 1.70
CA SER A 46 3.49 -3.49 2.05
C SER A 46 2.26 -2.87 2.73
N ALA A 47 2.34 -1.63 3.22
CA ALA A 47 1.17 -0.93 3.75
C ALA A 47 0.24 -0.43 2.64
N TRP A 48 0.76 -0.23 1.43
CA TRP A 48 0.08 0.44 0.32
C TRP A 48 -0.19 -0.48 -0.86
N LEU A 49 0.61 -1.54 -1.01
CA LEU A 49 0.57 -2.41 -2.18
C LEU A 49 0.90 -3.85 -1.80
N HIS A 50 0.10 -4.78 -2.32
CA HIS A 50 0.32 -6.22 -2.25
C HIS A 50 0.30 -6.82 -3.67
N ILE A 51 1.21 -7.75 -3.96
CA ILE A 51 1.23 -8.53 -5.19
C ILE A 51 0.86 -9.96 -4.82
N GLY A 52 -0.27 -10.44 -5.37
CA GLY A 52 -0.70 -11.82 -5.23
C GLY A 52 0.17 -12.76 -6.07
N GLU A 53 0.18 -14.05 -5.72
CA GLU A 53 0.94 -15.07 -6.47
C GLU A 53 0.44 -15.27 -7.92
N ASP A 54 -0.78 -14.80 -8.21
CA ASP A 54 -1.40 -14.76 -9.53
C ASP A 54 -1.03 -13.50 -10.35
N GLY A 55 -0.22 -12.60 -9.77
CA GLY A 55 0.20 -11.36 -10.39
C GLY A 55 -0.82 -10.22 -10.26
N LEU A 56 -1.90 -10.40 -9.49
CA LEU A 56 -2.86 -9.33 -9.18
C LEU A 56 -2.24 -8.35 -8.18
N VAL A 57 -2.27 -7.06 -8.50
CA VAL A 57 -1.75 -5.98 -7.67
C VAL A 57 -2.89 -5.33 -6.90
N THR A 58 -2.95 -5.55 -5.59
CA THR A 58 -3.92 -4.87 -4.72
C THR A 58 -3.29 -3.63 -4.12
N VAL A 59 -3.93 -2.48 -4.31
CA VAL A 59 -3.46 -1.17 -3.85
C VAL A 59 -4.45 -0.62 -2.84
N TYR A 60 -3.95 -0.03 -1.76
CA TYR A 60 -4.77 0.44 -0.64
C TYR A 60 -4.70 1.96 -0.53
N THR A 61 -5.84 2.61 -0.33
CA THR A 61 -5.89 4.05 -0.07
C THR A 61 -7.10 4.42 0.78
N GLY A 62 -6.92 5.26 1.80
CA GLY A 62 -8.04 5.82 2.56
C GLY A 62 -8.83 6.89 1.78
N LYS A 63 -8.45 7.22 0.54
CA LYS A 63 -9.28 8.05 -0.34
C LYS A 63 -10.59 7.35 -0.65
N VAL A 64 -11.65 8.14 -0.75
CA VAL A 64 -12.99 7.69 -1.11
C VAL A 64 -13.42 8.33 -2.42
N GLU A 65 -13.98 7.53 -3.31
CA GLU A 65 -14.57 8.00 -4.55
C GLU A 65 -16.08 8.22 -4.40
N VAL A 66 -16.54 9.36 -4.90
CA VAL A 66 -17.94 9.82 -4.91
C VAL A 66 -18.32 10.47 -6.25
N GLY A 67 -17.63 10.13 -7.35
CA GLY A 67 -17.94 10.59 -8.71
C GLY A 67 -16.83 11.36 -9.45
N GLN A 68 -15.70 11.61 -8.79
CA GLN A 68 -14.56 12.35 -9.35
C GLN A 68 -13.64 11.52 -10.26
N ASN A 69 -13.89 10.21 -10.41
CA ASN A 69 -13.06 9.29 -11.21
C ASN A 69 -11.63 9.07 -10.66
N ILE A 70 -11.46 9.07 -9.33
CA ILE A 70 -10.15 8.88 -8.71
C ILE A 70 -9.69 7.43 -8.69
N ARG A 71 -10.59 6.44 -8.63
CA ARG A 71 -10.22 5.03 -8.73
C ARG A 71 -9.47 4.79 -10.02
N THR A 72 -10.06 5.19 -11.13
CA THR A 72 -9.47 5.08 -12.46
C THR A 72 -8.11 5.78 -12.53
N SER A 73 -8.04 7.07 -12.16
CA SER A 73 -6.79 7.83 -12.27
C SER A 73 -5.69 7.35 -11.32
N LEU A 74 -6.02 6.89 -10.11
CA LEU A 74 -5.03 6.29 -9.19
C LEU A 74 -4.58 4.90 -9.67
N THR A 75 -5.47 4.09 -10.25
CA THR A 75 -5.11 2.82 -10.89
C THR A 75 -4.16 3.05 -12.06
N GLN A 76 -4.42 4.04 -12.92
CA GLN A 76 -3.52 4.41 -14.02
C GLN A 76 -2.13 4.80 -13.52
N VAL A 77 -2.07 5.58 -12.43
CA VAL A 77 -0.81 5.97 -11.78
C VAL A 77 0.02 4.76 -11.36
N VAL A 78 -0.61 3.77 -10.72
CA VAL A 78 0.11 2.57 -10.29
C VAL A 78 0.52 1.72 -11.50
N ALA A 79 -0.36 1.57 -12.49
CA ALA A 79 -0.09 0.81 -13.70
C ALA A 79 1.14 1.35 -14.45
N GLU A 80 1.19 2.67 -14.62
CA GLU A 80 2.25 3.39 -15.31
C GLU A 80 3.60 3.22 -14.62
N GLU A 81 3.64 3.33 -13.30
CA GLU A 81 4.91 3.26 -12.57
C GLU A 81 5.36 1.81 -12.32
N LEU A 82 4.43 0.86 -12.17
CA LEU A 82 4.78 -0.55 -11.94
C LEU A 82 5.00 -1.34 -13.24
N HIS A 83 4.66 -0.77 -14.40
CA HIS A 83 4.74 -1.39 -15.72
C HIS A 83 3.86 -2.65 -15.82
N VAL A 84 2.63 -2.56 -15.32
CA VAL A 84 1.63 -3.63 -15.36
C VAL A 84 0.40 -3.20 -16.16
N PRO A 85 -0.34 -4.13 -16.79
CA PRO A 85 -1.64 -3.83 -17.37
C PRO A 85 -2.58 -3.29 -16.29
N ILE A 86 -3.42 -2.32 -16.66
CA ILE A 86 -4.32 -1.64 -15.71
C ILE A 86 -5.34 -2.63 -15.10
N GLU A 87 -5.71 -3.66 -15.85
CA GLU A 87 -6.65 -4.71 -15.46
C GLU A 87 -6.10 -5.60 -14.33
N ARG A 88 -4.77 -5.60 -14.13
CA ARG A 88 -4.14 -6.33 -13.03
C ARG A 88 -4.17 -5.57 -11.71
N ILE A 89 -4.72 -4.36 -11.66
CA ILE A 89 -4.75 -3.55 -10.43
C ILE A 89 -6.15 -3.52 -9.83
N ARG A 90 -6.23 -3.91 -8.55
CA ARG A 90 -7.42 -3.76 -7.71
C ARG A 90 -7.16 -2.68 -6.67
N LEU A 91 -7.95 -1.60 -6.71
CA LEU A 91 -7.86 -0.54 -5.71
C LEU A 91 -8.88 -0.78 -4.58
N VAL A 92 -8.40 -0.90 -3.34
CA VAL A 92 -9.20 -0.92 -2.12
C VAL A 92 -9.23 0.48 -1.54
N MET A 93 -10.45 1.01 -1.35
CA MET A 93 -10.69 2.42 -1.05
C MET A 93 -11.63 2.56 0.15
N GLY A 94 -11.27 3.41 1.11
CA GLY A 94 -12.18 3.80 2.20
C GLY A 94 -12.57 2.71 3.21
N ASP A 95 -11.96 1.53 3.12
CA ASP A 95 -12.12 0.47 4.11
C ASP A 95 -11.10 0.70 5.24
N THR A 96 -11.57 1.14 6.41
CA THR A 96 -10.71 1.52 7.52
C THR A 96 -10.03 0.33 8.20
N ASP A 97 -10.48 -0.90 7.95
CA ASP A 97 -9.83 -2.10 8.47
C ASP A 97 -8.66 -2.52 7.57
N LEU A 98 -8.69 -2.14 6.29
CA LEU A 98 -7.70 -2.58 5.29
C LEU A 98 -6.75 -1.48 4.82
N THR A 99 -7.16 -0.21 4.87
CA THR A 99 -6.41 0.89 4.25
C THR A 99 -5.59 1.69 5.27
N PRO A 100 -4.38 2.16 4.90
CA PRO A 100 -3.66 3.12 5.73
C PRO A 100 -4.48 4.36 6.04
N PHE A 101 -4.25 4.93 7.23
CA PHE A 101 -4.88 6.19 7.60
C PHE A 101 -4.58 7.28 6.56
N ASP A 102 -5.65 7.86 6.05
CA ASP A 102 -5.65 9.03 5.18
C ASP A 102 -6.79 9.94 5.65
N MET A 103 -6.62 11.25 5.50
CA MET A 103 -7.63 12.24 5.90
C MET A 103 -8.89 12.21 5.02
N GLY A 104 -9.00 11.28 4.08
CA GLY A 104 -10.11 11.16 3.14
C GLY A 104 -10.00 12.10 1.92
N THR A 105 -11.10 12.24 1.20
CA THR A 105 -11.18 13.03 -0.04
C THR A 105 -11.81 14.39 0.23
N PHE A 106 -11.04 15.47 0.11
CA PHE A 106 -11.50 16.86 0.21
C PHE A 106 -10.50 17.81 -0.46
N GLY A 107 -10.91 19.07 -0.68
CA GLY A 107 -10.03 20.18 -1.07
C GLY A 107 -9.18 19.94 -2.33
N SER A 108 -9.66 19.13 -3.27
CA SER A 108 -8.92 18.71 -4.47
C SER A 108 -7.55 18.10 -4.17
N ARG A 109 -7.39 17.47 -3.00
CA ARG A 109 -6.09 16.97 -2.53
C ARG A 109 -5.71 15.60 -3.04
N THR A 110 -6.65 14.79 -3.55
CA THR A 110 -6.37 13.40 -3.96
C THR A 110 -5.26 13.30 -4.99
N THR A 111 -5.38 14.00 -6.12
CA THR A 111 -4.36 14.00 -7.16
C THR A 111 -3.01 14.58 -6.69
N PRO A 112 -2.92 15.79 -6.12
CA PRO A 112 -1.62 16.36 -5.74
C PRO A 112 -0.93 15.63 -4.59
N THR A 113 -1.65 14.85 -3.77
CA THR A 113 -1.07 14.15 -2.62
C THR A 113 -0.98 12.64 -2.83
N MET A 114 -2.12 11.97 -2.96
CA MET A 114 -2.17 10.51 -3.02
C MET A 114 -1.65 9.97 -4.36
N ALA A 115 -1.93 10.63 -5.49
CA ALA A 115 -1.35 10.18 -6.75
C ALA A 115 0.18 10.28 -6.73
N ALA A 116 0.74 11.41 -6.25
CA ALA A 116 2.18 11.56 -6.09
C ALA A 116 2.79 10.53 -5.11
N HIS A 117 2.06 10.17 -4.06
CA HIS A 117 2.49 9.14 -3.13
C HIS A 117 2.48 7.74 -3.76
N LEU A 118 1.37 7.34 -4.38
CA LEU A 118 1.24 6.05 -5.05
C LEU A 118 2.22 5.89 -6.22
N ARG A 119 2.56 6.98 -6.93
CA ARG A 119 3.64 6.94 -7.93
C ARG A 119 4.96 6.49 -7.31
N ARG A 120 5.33 7.04 -6.14
CA ARG A 120 6.55 6.64 -5.43
C ARG A 120 6.47 5.21 -4.89
N VAL A 121 5.33 4.79 -4.34
CA VAL A 121 5.13 3.41 -3.88
C VAL A 121 5.31 2.42 -5.03
N ALA A 122 4.65 2.67 -6.16
CA ALA A 122 4.70 1.81 -7.33
C ALA A 122 6.10 1.78 -7.95
N ALA A 123 6.78 2.93 -8.07
CA ALA A 123 8.17 2.97 -8.54
C ALA A 123 9.12 2.24 -7.58
N ALA A 124 8.99 2.41 -6.26
CA ALA A 124 9.80 1.69 -5.29
C ALA A 124 9.56 0.17 -5.36
N THR A 125 8.31 -0.24 -5.60
CA THR A 125 7.95 -1.64 -5.83
C THR A 125 8.60 -2.18 -7.12
N ARG A 126 8.58 -1.40 -8.21
CA ARG A 126 9.26 -1.75 -9.46
C ARG A 126 10.75 -1.99 -9.23
N GLU A 127 11.43 -1.08 -8.53
CA GLU A 127 12.86 -1.25 -8.21
C GLU A 127 13.13 -2.50 -7.36
N LEU A 128 12.27 -2.77 -6.36
CA LEU A 128 12.34 -4.00 -5.58
C LEU A 128 12.23 -5.26 -6.44
N LEU A 129 11.29 -5.29 -7.38
CA LEU A 129 11.11 -6.42 -8.29
C LEU A 129 12.32 -6.62 -9.21
N LEU A 130 12.91 -5.53 -9.72
CA LEU A 130 14.14 -5.58 -10.52
C LEU A 130 15.31 -6.16 -9.72
N ASP A 131 15.48 -5.72 -8.47
CA ASP A 131 16.52 -6.26 -7.57
C ASP A 131 16.33 -7.75 -7.32
N LEU A 132 15.10 -8.19 -7.00
CA LEU A 132 14.79 -9.59 -6.74
C LEU A 132 15.07 -10.48 -7.95
N ALA A 133 14.67 -10.04 -9.14
CA ALA A 133 14.91 -10.78 -10.37
C ALA A 133 16.41 -10.84 -10.71
N ALA A 134 17.14 -9.74 -10.55
CA ALA A 134 18.59 -9.71 -10.75
C ALA A 134 19.32 -10.65 -9.79
N GLU A 135 18.93 -10.67 -8.51
CA GLU A 135 19.49 -11.57 -7.50
C GLU A 135 19.16 -13.04 -7.82
N GLN A 136 17.90 -13.35 -8.11
CA GLN A 136 17.46 -14.72 -8.45
C GLN A 136 18.17 -15.25 -9.69
N TRP A 137 18.40 -14.40 -10.69
CA TRP A 137 19.02 -14.80 -11.94
C TRP A 137 20.54 -14.66 -11.95
N LYS A 138 21.13 -14.03 -10.92
CA LYS A 138 22.56 -13.71 -10.81
C LYS A 138 23.07 -12.91 -12.02
N VAL A 139 22.31 -11.88 -12.38
CA VAL A 139 22.62 -10.98 -13.51
C VAL A 139 22.74 -9.54 -13.03
N GLU A 140 23.27 -8.66 -13.87
CA GLU A 140 23.36 -7.24 -13.54
C GLU A 140 21.95 -6.61 -13.55
N ARG A 141 21.57 -5.93 -12.46
CA ARG A 141 20.26 -5.27 -12.32
C ARG A 141 19.91 -4.33 -13.48
N ALA A 142 20.88 -3.62 -14.06
CA ALA A 142 20.67 -2.72 -15.19
C ALA A 142 20.20 -3.42 -16.48
N THR A 143 20.35 -4.75 -16.56
CA THR A 143 19.94 -5.55 -17.71
C THR A 143 18.54 -6.16 -17.55
N VAL A 144 17.94 -6.01 -16.37
CA VAL A 144 16.59 -6.48 -16.06
C VAL A 144 15.58 -5.36 -16.30
N GLU A 145 14.47 -5.68 -16.93
CA GLU A 145 13.37 -4.74 -17.18
C GLU A 145 12.03 -5.33 -16.73
N ILE A 146 11.02 -4.47 -16.53
CA ILE A 146 9.63 -4.88 -16.31
C ILE A 146 8.77 -4.37 -17.46
N ALA A 147 8.01 -5.29 -18.06
CA ALA A 147 7.02 -4.99 -19.08
C ALA A 147 5.85 -5.96 -19.01
N ASP A 148 4.63 -5.41 -19.04
CA ASP A 148 3.36 -6.15 -19.02
C ASP A 148 3.21 -7.07 -17.80
N GLY A 149 3.70 -6.63 -16.64
CA GLY A 149 3.68 -7.43 -15.40
C GLY A 149 4.64 -8.63 -15.39
N LYS A 150 5.66 -8.60 -16.25
CA LYS A 150 6.73 -9.60 -16.27
C LYS A 150 8.09 -8.94 -16.14
N VAL A 151 8.94 -9.49 -15.27
CA VAL A 151 10.37 -9.20 -15.28
C VAL A 151 11.02 -9.94 -16.44
N ARG A 152 11.94 -9.30 -17.15
CA ARG A 152 12.62 -9.86 -18.34
C ARG A 152 14.11 -9.55 -18.29
N HIS A 153 14.92 -10.49 -18.79
CA HIS A 153 16.35 -10.29 -19.00
C HIS A 153 16.74 -10.73 -20.41
N ALA A 154 16.88 -9.76 -21.31
CA ALA A 154 17.01 -9.95 -22.75
C ALA A 154 18.19 -10.86 -23.14
N ALA A 155 19.36 -10.68 -22.53
CA ALA A 155 20.56 -11.44 -22.89
C ALA A 155 20.42 -12.94 -22.64
N SER A 156 19.61 -13.34 -21.65
CA SER A 156 19.34 -14.76 -21.34
C SER A 156 18.02 -15.30 -21.88
N GLY A 157 17.14 -14.42 -22.39
CA GLY A 157 15.77 -14.78 -22.75
C GLY A 157 14.84 -15.13 -21.58
N ARG A 158 15.28 -14.97 -20.32
CA ARG A 158 14.46 -15.26 -19.14
C ARG A 158 13.33 -14.23 -18.99
N SER A 159 12.16 -14.73 -18.61
CA SER A 159 10.95 -13.95 -18.34
C SER A 159 10.15 -14.64 -17.24
N GLN A 160 9.66 -13.88 -16.26
CA GLN A 160 8.89 -14.40 -15.13
C GLN A 160 7.79 -13.41 -14.73
N ASP A 161 6.62 -13.90 -14.34
CA ASP A 161 5.53 -13.04 -13.86
C ASP A 161 5.88 -12.46 -12.47
N ILE A 162 5.44 -11.23 -12.18
CA ILE A 162 5.68 -10.58 -10.88
C ILE A 162 5.06 -11.36 -9.71
N GLY A 163 3.95 -12.07 -9.92
CA GLY A 163 3.33 -12.91 -8.89
C GLY A 163 4.18 -14.13 -8.56
N GLU A 164 4.79 -14.74 -9.58
CA GLU A 164 5.72 -15.86 -9.39
C GLU A 164 7.02 -15.41 -8.72
N LEU A 165 7.54 -14.24 -9.08
CA LEU A 165 8.75 -13.67 -8.49
C LEU A 165 8.57 -13.35 -7.00
N THR A 166 7.38 -12.90 -6.61
CA THR A 166 7.06 -12.49 -5.24
C THR A 166 6.47 -13.60 -4.38
N ARG A 167 6.28 -14.80 -4.92
CA ARG A 167 5.76 -15.96 -4.18
C ARG A 167 6.61 -16.23 -2.93
N GLY A 168 5.95 -16.21 -1.77
CA GLY A 168 6.60 -16.41 -0.47
C GLY A 168 7.48 -15.24 0.02
N GLN A 169 7.55 -14.13 -0.72
CA GLN A 169 8.31 -12.94 -0.35
C GLN A 169 7.41 -11.92 0.35
N LYS A 170 7.95 -11.23 1.35
CA LYS A 170 7.32 -10.03 1.93
C LYS A 170 7.91 -8.79 1.30
N LEU A 171 7.07 -7.94 0.71
CA LEU A 171 7.47 -6.63 0.15
C LEU A 171 7.61 -5.57 1.25
N SER A 172 8.32 -5.88 2.34
CA SER A 172 8.48 -5.02 3.51
C SER A 172 9.69 -4.10 3.40
N ARG A 173 9.93 -3.54 2.20
CA ARG A 173 10.98 -2.54 2.02
C ARG A 173 10.40 -1.13 2.27
N PRO A 174 11.18 -0.22 2.87
CA PRO A 174 10.77 1.16 3.00
C PRO A 174 10.70 1.82 1.63
N ILE A 175 9.74 2.72 1.46
CA ILE A 175 9.60 3.62 0.32
C ILE A 175 10.72 4.66 0.45
N PRO A 176 11.68 4.72 -0.49
CA PRO A 176 12.75 5.70 -0.44
C PRO A 176 12.21 7.13 -0.53
N ASP A 177 12.92 8.09 0.07
CA ASP A 177 12.57 9.51 -0.06
C ASP A 177 12.65 9.98 -1.52
N THR A 178 13.58 9.40 -2.29
CA THR A 178 13.76 9.66 -3.72
C THR A 178 13.77 8.34 -4.48
N VAL A 179 12.94 8.24 -5.52
CA VAL A 179 12.88 7.12 -6.47
C VAL A 179 12.63 7.69 -7.87
N ALA A 180 13.26 7.11 -8.88
CA ALA A 180 13.04 7.52 -10.27
C ALA A 180 11.61 7.19 -10.69
N LEU A 181 10.87 8.20 -11.15
CA LEU A 181 9.51 8.05 -11.65
C LEU A 181 9.52 8.02 -13.18
N THR A 182 8.53 7.35 -13.79
CA THR A 182 8.35 7.39 -15.24
C THR A 182 8.08 8.83 -15.69
N PRO A 183 8.91 9.44 -16.55
CA PRO A 183 8.72 10.82 -16.95
C PRO A 183 7.46 10.96 -17.84
N PRO A 184 6.77 12.11 -17.83
CA PRO A 184 5.52 12.28 -18.58
C PRO A 184 5.62 11.96 -20.08
N ALA A 185 6.78 12.23 -20.70
CA ALA A 185 7.01 11.93 -22.11
C ALA A 185 7.04 10.42 -22.43
N GLN A 186 7.14 9.55 -21.41
CA GLN A 186 7.18 8.10 -21.55
C GLN A 186 5.88 7.44 -21.06
N TRP A 187 4.89 8.22 -20.61
CA TRP A 187 3.62 7.65 -20.15
C TRP A 187 2.88 6.93 -21.27
N ARG A 188 2.35 5.75 -20.95
CA ARG A 188 1.57 4.91 -21.88
C ARG A 188 0.12 4.76 -21.43
N ILE A 189 -0.11 4.69 -20.12
CA ILE A 189 -1.40 4.45 -19.47
C ILE A 189 -1.87 5.74 -18.78
N LEU A 190 -0.98 6.44 -18.09
CA LEU A 190 -1.35 7.66 -17.38
C LEU A 190 -1.61 8.80 -18.37
N GLY A 191 -2.76 9.46 -18.22
CA GLY A 191 -3.18 10.55 -19.10
C GLY A 191 -3.92 10.10 -20.37
N THR A 192 -4.14 8.80 -20.55
CA THR A 192 -4.99 8.27 -21.63
C THR A 192 -6.41 7.99 -21.14
N SER A 193 -7.37 7.93 -22.07
CA SER A 193 -8.74 7.54 -21.74
C SER A 193 -8.83 6.02 -21.64
N VAL A 194 -9.26 5.51 -20.49
CA VAL A 194 -9.48 4.08 -20.24
C VAL A 194 -10.97 3.78 -20.09
N PRO A 195 -11.45 2.61 -20.56
CA PRO A 195 -12.82 2.17 -20.32
C PRO A 195 -13.13 2.07 -18.83
N LYS A 196 -14.39 2.35 -18.46
CA LYS A 196 -14.88 2.36 -17.07
C LYS A 196 -15.61 1.07 -16.76
#